data_AF-A0A1C6CXD1-F1
#
_entry.id   AF-A0A1C6CXD1-F1
#
_cell.length_a   1.000
_cell.length_b   1.000
_cell.length_c   1.000
_cell.angle_alpha   90.00
_cell.angle_beta   90.00
_cell.angle_gamma   90.00
#
_symmetry.space_group_name_H-M   'P 1'
#
loop_
_entity.id
_entity.type
_entity.pdbx_description
1 polymer ?
#
loop_
_entity_poly.entity_id
_entity_poly.type
_entity_poly.pdbx_seq_one_letter_code
_entity_poly.pdbx_strand_id
1 'polypeptide(L)' 'MYQYFHKLRVRFAELEMKQGEVAKRANMAESTLTARMTGRLPWNGDEIARVAKALDIPTDQIGTFFFEDAPKEYRKKVG' A
#
# COMPACT_ATOMS: atom_id res chain seq x y z
N MET A 1 -0.19 13.38 -13.37
CA MET A 1 -1.30 12.77 -12.61
C MET A 1 -0.70 12.10 -11.38
N TYR A 2 -0.86 12.71 -10.21
CA TYR A 2 -0.24 12.23 -8.97
C TYR A 2 -0.93 10.92 -8.56
N GLN A 3 -0.21 9.80 -8.65
CA GLN A 3 -0.75 8.49 -8.25
C GLN A 3 -0.59 8.35 -6.73
N TYR A 4 -1.64 7.93 -6.05
CA TYR A 4 -1.58 7.66 -4.60
C TYR A 4 -0.49 6.62 -4.29
N PHE A 5 0.12 6.77 -3.10
CA PHE A 5 1.18 5.89 -2.60
C PHE A 5 2.37 5.76 -3.56
N HIS A 6 2.83 6.89 -4.14
CA HIS A 6 3.93 6.90 -5.09
C HIS A 6 5.21 6.31 -4.50
N LYS A 7 5.61 6.72 -3.29
CA LYS A 7 6.78 6.14 -2.60
C LYS A 7 6.67 4.64 -2.42
N LEU A 8 5.47 4.13 -2.11
CA LEU A 8 5.24 2.70 -1.97
C LEU A 8 5.42 1.97 -3.33
N ARG A 9 4.97 2.57 -4.44
CA ARG A 9 5.20 2.02 -5.79
C ARG A 9 6.68 2.02 -6.18
N VAL A 10 7.42 3.06 -5.81
CA VAL A 10 8.88 3.10 -6.01
C VAL A 10 9.53 1.95 -5.25
N ARG A 11 9.11 1.69 -4.00
CA ARG A 11 9.64 0.57 -3.22
C ARG A 11 9.37 -0.80 -3.86
N PHE A 12 8.21 -0.98 -4.49
CA PHE A 12 7.92 -2.21 -5.24
C PHE A 12 8.90 -2.38 -6.42
N ALA A 13 9.21 -1.29 -7.12
CA ALA A 13 10.17 -1.29 -8.21
C ALA A 13 11.62 -1.53 -7.74
N GLU A 14 12.02 -0.93 -6.61
CA GLU A 14 13.35 -1.14 -6.00
C GLU A 14 13.60 -2.60 -5.62
N LEU A 15 12.55 -3.31 -5.18
CA LEU A 15 12.63 -4.72 -4.81
C LEU A 15 12.32 -5.67 -5.98
N GLU A 16 12.09 -5.13 -7.18
CA GLU A 16 11.65 -5.87 -8.38
C GLU A 16 10.41 -6.75 -8.12
N MET A 17 9.56 -6.34 -7.18
CA MET A 17 8.42 -7.12 -6.73
C MET A 17 7.14 -6.74 -7.45
N LYS A 18 6.47 -7.75 -8.00
CA LYS A 18 5.12 -7.57 -8.56
C LYS A 18 4.10 -7.41 -7.44
N GLN A 19 3.05 -6.65 -7.72
CA GLN A 19 1.97 -6.40 -6.78
C GLN A 19 1.34 -7.71 -6.24
N GLY A 20 1.20 -8.73 -7.09
CA GLY A 20 0.70 -10.04 -6.65
C GLY A 20 1.63 -10.79 -5.70
N GLU A 21 2.94 -10.59 -5.83
CA GLU A 21 3.92 -11.18 -4.92
C GLU A 21 3.90 -10.49 -3.56
N VAL A 22 3.84 -9.15 -3.55
CA VAL A 22 3.69 -8.38 -2.30
C VAL A 22 2.39 -8.75 -1.58
N ALA A 23 1.28 -8.92 -2.33
CA ALA A 23 0.02 -9.36 -1.76
C ALA A 23 0.14 -10.75 -1.09
N LYS A 24 0.79 -11.71 -1.77
CA LYS A 24 1.06 -13.03 -1.20
C LYS A 24 1.92 -12.96 0.06
N ARG A 25 3.03 -12.20 0.04
CA ARG A 25 3.91 -12.03 1.21
C ARG A 25 3.21 -11.33 2.38
N ALA A 26 2.34 -10.37 2.09
CA ALA A 26 1.54 -9.66 3.08
C ALA A 26 0.27 -10.42 3.54
N ASN A 27 0.10 -11.67 3.09
CA ASN A 27 -1.08 -12.49 3.34
C ASN A 27 -2.39 -11.74 3.06
N MET A 28 -2.49 -11.15 1.87
CA MET A 28 -3.66 -10.39 1.43
C MET A 28 -4.03 -10.71 -0.01
N ALA A 29 -5.30 -10.51 -0.36
CA ALA A 29 -5.76 -10.65 -1.74
C ALA A 29 -5.19 -9.52 -2.62
N GLU A 30 -4.82 -9.85 -3.86
CA GLU A 30 -4.31 -8.86 -4.83
C GLU A 30 -5.33 -7.76 -5.13
N SER A 31 -6.63 -8.11 -5.14
CA SER A 31 -7.74 -7.18 -5.28
C SER A 31 -7.81 -6.18 -4.12
N THR A 32 -7.60 -6.66 -2.88
CA THR A 32 -7.53 -5.80 -1.69
C THR A 32 -6.37 -4.83 -1.80
N LEU A 33 -5.16 -5.32 -2.13
CA LEU A 33 -3.99 -4.46 -2.30
C LEU A 33 -4.22 -3.40 -3.40
N THR A 34 -4.83 -3.79 -4.51
CA THR A 34 -5.18 -2.85 -5.59
C THR A 34 -6.17 -1.78 -5.13
N ALA A 35 -7.20 -2.16 -4.37
CA ALA A 35 -8.17 -1.20 -3.84
C ALA A 35 -7.51 -0.19 -2.87
N ARG A 36 -6.54 -0.63 -2.08
CA ARG A 36 -5.74 0.25 -1.21
C ARG A 36 -4.83 1.17 -2.03
N MET A 37 -4.03 0.63 -2.95
CA MET A 37 -3.09 1.37 -3.80
C MET A 37 -3.74 2.38 -4.75
N THR A 38 -5.05 2.24 -5.00
CA THR A 38 -5.85 3.18 -5.80
C THR A 38 -6.63 4.17 -4.93
N GLY A 39 -6.48 4.10 -3.60
CA GLY A 39 -7.18 4.98 -2.67
C GLY A 39 -8.68 4.75 -2.56
N ARG A 40 -9.19 3.62 -3.07
CA ARG A 40 -10.62 3.26 -2.96
C ARG A 40 -11.00 2.88 -1.54
N LEU A 41 -10.07 2.29 -0.80
CA LEU A 41 -10.30 1.85 0.56
C LEU A 41 -9.13 2.25 1.46
N PRO A 42 -9.39 2.57 2.74
CA PRO A 42 -8.36 2.89 3.71
C PRO A 42 -7.54 1.65 4.09
N TRP A 43 -6.26 1.86 4.39
CA TRP A 43 -5.39 0.82 4.93
C TRP A 43 -5.70 0.57 6.41
N ASN A 44 -5.73 -0.69 6.83
CA ASN A 44 -5.76 -1.05 8.25
C ASN A 44 -4.32 -1.13 8.81
N GLY A 45 -4.14 -0.83 10.11
CA GLY A 45 -2.83 -0.90 10.78
C GLY A 45 -2.15 -2.26 10.63
N ASP A 46 -2.91 -3.35 10.72
CA ASP A 46 -2.37 -4.71 10.53
C ASP A 46 -1.92 -4.95 9.07
N GLU A 47 -2.65 -4.41 8.09
CA GLU A 47 -2.29 -4.53 6.68
C GLU A 47 -1.03 -3.74 6.37
N ILE A 48 -0.91 -2.54 6.93
CA ILE A 48 0.28 -1.71 6.82
C ILE A 48 1.48 -2.45 7.39
N ALA A 49 1.37 -3.02 8.59
CA ALA A 49 2.45 -3.78 9.21
C ALA A 49 2.87 -5.00 8.36
N ARG A 50 1.91 -5.73 7.78
CA ARG A 50 2.20 -6.89 6.91
C ARG A 50 2.87 -6.48 5.60
N VAL A 51 2.40 -5.42 4.95
CA VAL A 51 3.00 -4.94 3.70
C VAL A 51 4.37 -4.30 3.95
N ALA A 52 4.52 -3.53 5.03
CA ALA A 52 5.81 -3.00 5.43
C ALA A 52 6.82 -4.12 5.68
N LYS A 53 6.43 -5.18 6.40
CA LYS A 53 7.26 -6.37 6.60
C LYS A 53 7.59 -7.09 5.29
N ALA A 54 6.64 -7.18 4.36
CA ALA A 54 6.86 -7.83 3.05
C ALA A 54 7.84 -7.06 2.15
N LEU A 55 7.99 -5.75 2.37
CA LEU A 55 8.84 -4.83 1.61
C LEU A 55 10.11 -4.40 2.38
N ASP A 56 10.39 -5.05 3.50
CA ASP A 56 11.47 -4.70 4.43
C ASP A 56 11.52 -3.18 4.72
N ILE A 57 10.35 -2.60 4.96
CA ILE A 57 10.20 -1.19 5.35
C ILE A 57 10.29 -1.11 6.88
N PRO A 58 11.26 -0.37 7.42
CA PRO A 58 11.36 -0.09 8.85
C PRO A 58 10.10 0.59 9.40
N THR A 59 9.69 0.23 10.62
CA THR A 59 8.42 0.70 11.23
C THR A 59 8.36 2.21 11.41
N ASP A 60 9.50 2.85 11.65
CA ASP A 60 9.68 4.31 11.73
C ASP A 60 9.43 5.02 10.38
N GLN A 61 9.63 4.32 9.26
CA GLN A 61 9.43 4.88 7.92
C GLN A 61 8.04 4.63 7.34
N ILE A 62 7.24 3.77 7.97
CA ILE A 62 5.86 3.47 7.54
C ILE A 62 5.04 4.75 7.33
N GLY A 63 5.21 5.76 8.20
CA GLY A 63 4.60 7.08 8.08
C GLY A 63 4.73 7.68 6.68
N THR A 64 5.96 7.73 6.20
CA THR A 64 6.38 8.31 4.92
C THR A 64 5.77 7.57 3.73
N PHE A 65 5.68 6.24 3.79
CA PHE A 65 5.20 5.42 2.67
C PHE A 65 3.67 5.34 2.58
N PHE A 66 2.99 5.29 3.73
CA PHE A 66 1.56 4.99 3.80
C PHE A 66 0.68 6.21 4.08
N PHE A 67 1.21 7.32 4.58
CA PHE A 67 0.40 8.48 4.98
C PHE A 67 0.70 9.76 4.19
N GLU A 68 1.94 9.98 3.74
CA GLU A 68 2.34 11.23 3.07
C GLU A 68 1.65 11.42 1.70
N ASP A 69 1.62 10.35 0.90
CA ASP A 69 0.95 10.33 -0.41
C ASP A 69 -0.46 9.69 -0.36
N ALA A 70 -1.03 9.55 0.85
CA ALA A 70 -2.35 8.96 1.02
C ALA A 70 -3.44 9.91 0.49
N PRO A 71 -4.56 9.37 -0.03
CA PRO A 71 -5.74 10.18 -0.34
C PRO A 71 -6.23 10.88 0.92
N LYS A 72 -6.40 12.22 0.87
CA LYS A 72 -7.01 12.99 1.97
C LYS A 72 -8.49 12.64 2.16
N GLU A 73 -9.15 12.17 1.10
CA GLU A 73 -10.52 11.66 1.14
C GLU A 73 -10.58 10.29 0.47
N TYR A 74 -10.92 9.26 1.24
CA TYR A 74 -11.23 7.96 0.67
C TYR A 74 -12.59 8.05 -0.03
N ARG A 75 -12.63 7.78 -1.33
CA ARG A 75 -13.89 7.69 -2.06
C ARG A 75 -14.67 6.48 -1.55
N LYS A 76 -15.58 6.71 -0.59
CA LYS A 76 -16.68 5.77 -0.29
C LYS A 76 -17.49 5.62 -1.57
N LYS A 77 -17.28 4.53 -2.32
CA LYS A 77 -18.29 4.08 -3.27
C LYS A 77 -19.45 3.55 -2.44
N VAL A 78 -20.44 4.41 -2.20
CA VAL A 78 -21.80 3.97 -1.93
C VAL A 78 -22.23 3.15 -3.15
N GLY A 79 -22.46 1.86 -2.94
CA GLY A 79 -22.92 0.89 -3.91
C GLY A 79 -23.87 -0.05 -3.21
#